data_AF-A0A841VGJ8-F1
#
_entry.id   AF-A0A841VGJ8-F1
#
_cell.length_a   1.000
_cell.length_b   1.000
_cell.length_c   1.000
_cell.angle_alpha   90.00
_cell.angle_beta   90.00
_cell.angle_gamma   90.00
#
_symmetry.space_group_name_H-M   'P 1'
#
loop_
_entity.id
_entity.type
_entity.pdbx_description
1 polymer ?
#
loop_
_entity_poly.entity_id
_entity_poly.type
_entity_poly.pdbx_seq_one_letter_code
_entity_poly.pdbx_strand_id
1 'polypeptide(L)'
;METVRIDDRLTKIQNKLFEQAHTKPLELKYLAIAINKQGINGEKLYSHPGIITLPMQFCGYLRSLSKRQKAILSAAFLANFYKFVANSESQTLVSNISVGEKVFASYSDEYMILHQETNEELDHIWSFRTIHSMVVRETGVKDSFDEPGFFYGNVGAISQLDMEKLTTHFTLDVELEKTLFHLANGKSFLKNLVDQLQVQDRNWLYRTLRFIVGDAVRMLPAQKVQENGLGGLWLLFRYVANVELKQAESFLFDDPENFDYEPLAFELNQGHLADEARHYTTSFDLGLELYKKASPEAQDFIRHFMQRIVEDNINGAFRTYLEKIDLIKQGLLFTDVRVGLDALRMSLNHPEFANKQIDFDELVDSWRDMSLSWRKIIGPLEQKTWHYRAQQLSRLIQSLELELNKDRLGNRYKRYQDALETKDIQKLVEVAQ
;
A
#
# COMPACT_ATOMS: atom_id res chain seq x y z
N MET A 1 -35.72 -6.04 2.49
CA MET A 1 -34.31 -5.67 2.27
C MET A 1 -33.80 -6.60 1.19
N GLU A 2 -33.63 -6.14 -0.04
CA GLU A 2 -33.08 -6.96 -1.11
C GLU A 2 -31.56 -6.99 -0.96
N THR A 3 -31.04 -7.99 -0.25
CA THR A 3 -29.60 -8.24 -0.14
C THR A 3 -29.07 -8.64 -1.52
N VAL A 4 -27.99 -8.02 -1.96
CA VAL A 4 -27.34 -8.35 -3.24
C VAL A 4 -26.84 -9.79 -3.17
N ARG A 5 -27.50 -10.71 -3.88
CA ARG A 5 -26.95 -12.06 -4.14
C ARG A 5 -25.94 -11.94 -5.27
N ILE A 6 -24.69 -12.32 -5.02
CA ILE A 6 -23.65 -12.38 -6.04
C ILE A 6 -23.66 -13.77 -6.70
N ASP A 7 -23.28 -13.82 -7.97
CA ASP A 7 -23.33 -15.01 -8.85
C ASP A 7 -22.45 -16.16 -8.29
N ASP A 8 -22.90 -17.41 -8.43
CA ASP A 8 -22.27 -18.67 -7.99
C ASP A 8 -20.80 -18.82 -8.44
N ARG A 9 -20.37 -18.04 -9.44
CA ARG A 9 -18.99 -18.02 -9.93
C ARG A 9 -18.00 -17.52 -8.87
N LEU A 10 -18.37 -16.55 -8.05
CA LEU A 10 -17.51 -16.02 -6.99
C LEU A 10 -17.35 -17.02 -5.85
N THR A 11 -18.45 -17.67 -5.44
CA THR A 11 -18.44 -18.82 -4.53
C THR A 11 -17.55 -19.95 -5.06
N LYS A 12 -17.51 -20.22 -6.38
CA LYS A 12 -16.59 -21.24 -6.94
C LYS A 12 -15.11 -20.82 -6.91
N ILE A 13 -14.81 -19.55 -7.19
CA ILE A 13 -13.43 -19.03 -7.12
C ILE A 13 -12.97 -19.02 -5.66
N GLN A 14 -13.82 -18.56 -4.76
CA GLN A 14 -13.51 -18.50 -3.35
C GLN A 14 -13.49 -19.88 -2.72
N ASN A 15 -14.41 -20.81 -2.99
CA ASN A 15 -14.27 -22.20 -2.54
C ASN A 15 -12.95 -22.82 -3.00
N LYS A 16 -12.49 -22.52 -4.22
CA LYS A 16 -11.17 -22.98 -4.68
C LYS A 16 -10.01 -22.32 -3.94
N LEU A 17 -10.13 -21.04 -3.55
CA LEU A 17 -9.15 -20.32 -2.72
C LEU A 17 -9.23 -20.73 -1.23
N PHE A 18 -10.42 -21.09 -0.74
CA PHE A 18 -10.74 -21.50 0.63
C PHE A 18 -10.28 -22.95 0.89
N GLU A 19 -10.55 -23.85 -0.07
CA GLU A 19 -10.03 -25.22 -0.09
C GLU A 19 -8.49 -25.24 -0.13
N GLN A 20 -7.86 -24.26 -0.77
CA GLN A 20 -6.40 -24.09 -0.73
C GLN A 20 -5.91 -23.51 0.60
N ALA A 21 -6.63 -22.53 1.17
CA ALA A 21 -6.27 -21.82 2.39
C ALA A 21 -6.32 -22.67 3.68
N HIS A 22 -7.19 -23.67 3.76
CA HIS A 22 -7.29 -24.53 4.95
C HIS A 22 -6.36 -25.76 4.94
N THR A 23 -5.51 -25.91 3.91
CA THR A 23 -4.52 -27.00 3.91
C THR A 23 -3.36 -26.76 4.87
N LYS A 24 -3.16 -25.52 5.35
CA LYS A 24 -2.24 -25.18 6.45
C LYS A 24 -2.78 -23.96 7.22
N PRO A 25 -2.85 -23.98 8.56
CA PRO A 25 -3.07 -22.76 9.32
C PRO A 25 -1.85 -21.85 9.16
N LEU A 26 -2.03 -20.67 8.55
CA LEU A 26 -0.99 -19.67 8.29
C LEU A 26 -0.97 -18.59 9.38
N GLU A 27 -1.14 -18.96 10.64
CA GLU A 27 -0.99 -18.00 11.73
C GLU A 27 0.47 -17.52 11.80
N LEU A 28 0.70 -16.26 11.47
CA LEU A 28 2.00 -15.60 11.40
C LEU A 28 2.60 -15.37 12.79
N LYS A 29 1.76 -15.31 13.83
CA LYS A 29 2.20 -15.00 15.21
C LYS A 29 3.30 -15.92 15.72
N TYR A 30 3.27 -17.23 15.38
CA TYR A 30 4.30 -18.16 15.82
C TYR A 30 5.67 -17.85 15.19
N LEU A 31 5.68 -17.48 13.91
CA LEU A 31 6.88 -17.05 13.19
C LEU A 31 7.40 -15.74 13.78
N ALA A 32 6.52 -14.76 14.02
CA ALA A 32 6.89 -13.49 14.64
C ALA A 32 7.48 -13.66 16.05
N ILE A 33 6.94 -14.57 16.88
CA ILE A 33 7.51 -14.92 18.19
C ILE A 33 8.91 -15.51 18.04
N ALA A 34 9.10 -16.42 17.08
CA ALA A 34 10.39 -17.05 16.83
C ALA A 34 11.44 -16.02 16.39
N ILE A 35 11.10 -15.16 15.42
CA ILE A 35 11.95 -14.08 14.95
C ILE A 35 12.29 -13.12 16.09
N ASN A 36 11.31 -12.73 16.90
CA ASN A 36 11.51 -11.81 18.02
C ASN A 36 12.49 -12.37 19.08
N LYS A 37 12.40 -13.67 19.37
CA LYS A 37 13.33 -14.37 20.28
C LYS A 37 14.73 -14.49 19.69
N GLN A 38 14.85 -14.70 18.38
CA GLN A 38 16.12 -14.82 17.68
C GLN A 38 16.84 -13.47 17.55
N GLY A 39 16.10 -12.36 17.40
CA GLY A 39 16.67 -11.04 17.12
C GLY A 39 17.25 -10.95 15.70
N ILE A 40 18.05 -9.91 15.45
CA ILE A 40 18.76 -9.76 14.16
C ILE A 40 19.98 -10.67 14.16
N ASN A 41 19.90 -11.83 13.50
CA ASN A 41 20.90 -12.88 13.61
C ASN A 41 21.87 -12.93 12.41
N GLY A 42 23.17 -13.00 12.69
CA GLY A 42 24.21 -13.23 11.68
C GLY A 42 24.25 -12.21 10.53
N GLU A 43 24.57 -12.70 9.33
CA GLU A 43 24.73 -11.87 8.12
C GLU A 43 23.57 -12.04 7.12
N LYS A 44 22.50 -12.73 7.53
CA LYS A 44 21.36 -13.05 6.68
C LYS A 44 20.49 -11.83 6.41
N LEU A 45 19.98 -11.75 5.19
CA LEU A 45 19.13 -10.63 4.76
C LEU A 45 17.67 -10.88 5.15
N TYR A 46 16.99 -9.83 5.58
CA TYR A 46 15.56 -9.82 5.91
C TYR A 46 14.71 -9.23 4.78
N SER A 47 15.35 -8.75 3.71
CA SER A 47 14.74 -8.28 2.48
C SER A 47 15.78 -8.18 1.36
N HIS A 48 15.33 -8.16 0.11
CA HIS A 48 16.15 -7.98 -1.07
C HIS A 48 16.74 -6.55 -1.09
N PRO A 49 18.07 -6.35 -1.22
CA PRO A 49 18.67 -5.02 -1.12
C PRO A 49 18.17 -4.01 -2.16
N GLY A 50 17.70 -4.50 -3.31
CA GLY A 50 17.11 -3.67 -4.36
C GLY A 50 15.69 -3.19 -4.10
N ILE A 51 14.96 -3.77 -3.13
CA ILE A 51 13.61 -3.30 -2.76
C ILE A 51 13.69 -2.16 -1.75
N ILE A 52 14.82 -2.05 -1.05
CA ILE A 52 15.10 -0.94 -0.15
C ILE A 52 15.29 0.29 -1.03
N THR A 53 14.31 1.20 -1.00
CA THR A 53 14.23 2.42 -1.81
C THR A 53 15.32 3.42 -1.39
N LEU A 54 16.57 3.07 -1.66
CA LEU A 54 17.82 3.77 -1.40
C LEU A 54 18.74 3.55 -2.61
N PRO A 55 19.66 4.47 -2.93
CA PRO A 55 20.52 4.35 -4.11
C PRO A 55 21.71 3.42 -3.84
N MET A 56 21.44 2.20 -3.36
CA MET A 56 22.42 1.21 -2.89
C MET A 56 23.52 0.93 -3.94
N GLN A 57 23.17 0.92 -5.23
CA GLN A 57 24.13 0.61 -6.31
C GLN A 57 25.04 1.80 -6.66
N PHE A 58 24.62 3.02 -6.33
CA PHE A 58 25.23 4.26 -6.81
C PHE A 58 25.89 5.06 -5.69
N CYS A 59 25.49 4.83 -4.43
CA CYS A 59 26.06 5.51 -3.28
C CYS A 59 27.29 4.76 -2.72
N GLY A 60 28.46 5.42 -2.71
CA GLY A 60 29.69 4.85 -2.17
C GLY A 60 29.57 4.42 -0.70
N TYR A 61 28.90 5.24 0.12
CA TYR A 61 28.64 4.93 1.53
C TYR A 61 27.83 3.64 1.69
N LEU A 62 26.67 3.53 1.04
CA LEU A 62 25.79 2.36 1.15
C LEU A 62 26.44 1.08 0.60
N ARG A 63 27.23 1.17 -0.47
CA ARG A 63 28.01 0.03 -0.98
C ARG A 63 29.05 -0.47 0.00
N SER A 64 29.65 0.44 0.77
CA SER A 64 30.71 0.15 1.72
C SER A 64 30.25 -0.54 3.01
N LEU A 65 28.94 -0.74 3.18
CA LEU A 65 28.38 -1.45 4.32
C LEU A 65 28.80 -2.93 4.30
N SER A 66 29.19 -3.44 5.47
CA SER A 66 29.51 -4.86 5.67
C SER A 66 28.27 -5.74 5.46
N LYS A 67 28.45 -7.06 5.36
CA LYS A 67 27.32 -7.99 5.29
C LYS A 67 26.41 -7.90 6.52
N ARG A 68 27.00 -7.86 7.72
CA ARG A 68 26.26 -7.63 8.97
C ARG A 68 25.48 -6.31 8.98
N GLN A 69 26.09 -5.22 8.52
CA GLN A 69 25.40 -3.91 8.42
C GLN A 69 24.24 -3.95 7.42
N LYS A 70 24.40 -4.66 6.29
CA LYS A 70 23.31 -4.87 5.32
C LYS A 70 22.18 -5.73 5.88
N ALA A 71 22.50 -6.76 6.67
CA ALA A 71 21.50 -7.56 7.39
C ALA A 71 20.65 -6.68 8.32
N ILE A 72 21.29 -5.83 9.13
CA ILE A 72 20.60 -4.88 10.02
C ILE A 72 19.74 -3.89 9.22
N LEU A 73 20.28 -3.32 8.15
CA LEU A 73 19.52 -2.43 7.26
C LEU A 73 18.29 -3.10 6.66
N SER A 74 18.44 -4.35 6.18
CA SER A 74 17.33 -5.12 5.64
C SER A 74 16.29 -5.47 6.71
N ALA A 75 16.70 -5.74 7.96
CA ALA A 75 15.78 -5.98 9.07
C ALA A 75 15.03 -4.72 9.48
N ALA A 76 15.72 -3.58 9.55
CA ALA A 76 15.11 -2.28 9.78
C ALA A 76 14.12 -1.90 8.67
N PHE A 77 14.45 -2.22 7.41
CA PHE A 77 13.53 -2.03 6.30
C PHE A 77 12.30 -2.93 6.44
N LEU A 78 12.47 -4.22 6.73
CA LEU A 78 11.36 -5.15 6.96
C LEU A 78 10.42 -4.63 8.06
N ALA A 79 10.98 -4.17 9.18
CA ALA A 79 10.22 -3.62 10.29
C ALA A 79 9.45 -2.35 9.92
N ASN A 80 10.06 -1.42 9.18
CA ASN A 80 9.38 -0.19 8.74
C ASN A 80 8.33 -0.47 7.65
N PHE A 81 8.61 -1.41 6.75
CA PHE A 81 7.65 -1.87 5.75
C PHE A 81 6.41 -2.47 6.44
N TYR A 82 6.60 -3.44 7.32
CA TYR A 82 5.47 -4.09 8.01
C TYR A 82 4.80 -3.20 9.06
N LYS A 83 5.49 -2.20 9.61
CA LYS A 83 4.86 -1.10 10.37
C LYS A 83 3.86 -0.37 9.49
N PHE A 84 4.26 0.04 8.28
CA PHE A 84 3.36 0.71 7.33
C PHE A 84 2.18 -0.20 6.92
N VAL A 85 2.43 -1.48 6.67
CA VAL A 85 1.39 -2.48 6.36
C VAL A 85 0.38 -2.58 7.49
N ALA A 86 0.82 -2.87 8.73
CA ALA A 86 -0.07 -3.03 9.88
C ALA A 86 -0.93 -1.79 10.18
N ASN A 87 -0.39 -0.59 9.97
CA ASN A 87 -1.16 0.65 10.12
C ASN A 87 -2.23 0.79 9.01
N SER A 88 -1.99 0.22 7.83
CA SER A 88 -2.97 0.13 6.75
C SER A 88 -4.06 -0.87 7.08
N GLU A 89 -3.68 -2.09 7.49
CA GLU A 89 -4.61 -3.16 7.90
C GLU A 89 -5.47 -2.73 9.09
N SER A 90 -4.93 -1.98 10.06
CA SER A 90 -5.72 -1.45 11.19
C SER A 90 -6.92 -0.60 10.74
N GLN A 91 -6.80 0.07 9.58
CA GLN A 91 -7.92 0.83 8.99
C GLN A 91 -8.86 -0.07 8.18
N THR A 92 -8.38 -1.17 7.58
CA THR A 92 -9.23 -2.11 6.83
C THR A 92 -10.23 -2.81 7.73
N LEU A 93 -9.87 -3.08 8.99
CA LEU A 93 -10.72 -3.78 9.96
C LEU A 93 -12.14 -3.19 10.06
N VAL A 94 -12.24 -1.87 10.27
CA VAL A 94 -13.53 -1.20 10.48
C VAL A 94 -14.37 -1.22 9.21
N SER A 95 -13.73 -0.99 8.07
CA SER A 95 -14.38 -0.96 6.76
C SER A 95 -14.85 -2.35 6.32
N ASN A 96 -14.02 -3.39 6.50
CA ASN A 96 -14.38 -4.77 6.17
C ASN A 96 -15.59 -5.25 6.97
N ILE A 97 -15.61 -5.04 8.28
CA ILE A 97 -16.76 -5.37 9.13
C ILE A 97 -18.00 -4.58 8.69
N SER A 98 -17.86 -3.25 8.55
CA SER A 98 -19.01 -2.38 8.25
C SER A 98 -19.61 -2.66 6.87
N VAL A 99 -18.78 -2.90 5.86
CA VAL A 99 -19.23 -3.29 4.51
C VAL A 99 -19.84 -4.68 4.54
N GLY A 100 -19.20 -5.64 5.23
CA GLY A 100 -19.71 -6.98 5.43
C GLY A 100 -21.15 -6.99 5.94
N GLU A 101 -21.39 -6.31 7.06
CA GLU A 101 -22.69 -6.24 7.72
C GLU A 101 -23.76 -5.47 6.94
N LYS A 102 -23.37 -4.46 6.17
CA LYS A 102 -24.32 -3.52 5.54
C LYS A 102 -24.63 -3.82 4.09
N VAL A 103 -23.77 -4.56 3.40
CA VAL A 103 -23.93 -4.86 1.97
C VAL A 103 -24.39 -6.30 1.75
N PHE A 104 -23.88 -7.24 2.54
CA PHE A 104 -24.15 -8.66 2.37
C PHE A 104 -25.18 -9.18 3.37
N ALA A 105 -25.81 -10.30 3.04
CA ALA A 105 -26.67 -10.99 3.97
C ALA A 105 -25.82 -11.59 5.10
N SER A 106 -26.30 -11.53 6.34
CA SER A 106 -25.60 -12.14 7.47
C SER A 106 -25.31 -13.61 7.19
N TYR A 107 -24.06 -14.02 7.39
CA TYR A 107 -23.56 -15.37 7.12
C TYR A 107 -23.62 -15.84 5.67
N SER A 108 -23.78 -14.93 4.68
CA SER A 108 -23.47 -15.29 3.29
C SER A 108 -21.97 -15.54 3.10
N ASP A 109 -21.59 -16.19 1.99
CA ASP A 109 -20.19 -16.44 1.69
C ASP A 109 -19.38 -15.14 1.74
N GLU A 110 -19.85 -14.08 1.07
CA GLU A 110 -19.16 -12.80 0.99
C GLU A 110 -19.00 -12.13 2.35
N TYR A 111 -20.01 -12.26 3.22
CA TYR A 111 -19.95 -11.83 4.61
C TYR A 111 -18.84 -12.59 5.35
N MET A 112 -18.84 -13.92 5.23
CA MET A 112 -17.87 -14.77 5.92
C MET A 112 -16.44 -14.54 5.44
N ILE A 113 -16.26 -14.23 4.17
CA ILE A 113 -14.96 -13.88 3.60
C ILE A 113 -14.42 -12.60 4.20
N LEU A 114 -15.17 -11.49 4.17
CA LEU A 114 -14.69 -10.23 4.77
C LEU A 114 -14.44 -10.37 6.28
N HIS A 115 -15.25 -11.18 6.96
CA HIS A 115 -15.03 -11.49 8.38
C HIS A 115 -13.75 -12.30 8.60
N GLN A 116 -13.47 -13.31 7.77
CA GLN A 116 -12.24 -14.09 7.86
C GLN A 116 -11.02 -13.22 7.56
N GLU A 117 -11.04 -12.45 6.46
CA GLU A 117 -9.96 -11.55 6.10
C GLU A 117 -9.69 -10.58 7.25
N THR A 118 -10.73 -10.04 7.92
CA THR A 118 -10.55 -9.20 9.13
C THR A 118 -9.81 -9.92 10.26
N ASN A 119 -10.02 -11.22 10.46
CA ASN A 119 -9.29 -11.99 11.47
C ASN A 119 -7.83 -12.23 11.07
N GLU A 120 -7.55 -12.47 9.78
CA GLU A 120 -6.20 -12.61 9.24
C GLU A 120 -5.41 -11.31 9.47
N GLU A 121 -6.01 -10.16 9.13
CA GLU A 121 -5.44 -8.82 9.35
C GLU A 121 -5.08 -8.54 10.82
N LEU A 122 -5.87 -9.05 11.78
CA LEU A 122 -5.53 -8.93 13.21
C LEU A 122 -4.26 -9.71 13.59
N ASP A 123 -4.07 -10.90 13.01
CA ASP A 123 -2.87 -11.72 13.22
C ASP A 123 -1.64 -11.08 12.55
N HIS A 124 -1.82 -10.49 11.36
CA HIS A 124 -0.81 -9.71 10.65
C HIS A 124 -0.32 -8.52 11.51
N ILE A 125 -1.24 -7.65 11.94
CA ILE A 125 -0.94 -6.47 12.77
C ILE A 125 -0.14 -6.87 14.02
N TRP A 126 -0.56 -7.93 14.71
CA TRP A 126 0.15 -8.41 15.90
C TRP A 126 1.56 -8.90 15.58
N SER A 127 1.69 -9.66 14.50
CA SER A 127 2.97 -10.22 14.04
C SER A 127 3.95 -9.13 13.65
N PHE A 128 3.50 -8.13 12.88
CA PHE A 128 4.29 -7.00 12.44
C PHE A 128 4.70 -6.06 13.57
N ARG A 129 3.82 -5.81 14.53
CA ARG A 129 4.16 -5.12 15.79
C ARG A 129 5.27 -5.82 16.54
N THR A 130 5.25 -7.15 16.55
CA THR A 130 6.25 -7.97 17.23
C THR A 130 7.61 -7.88 16.52
N ILE A 131 7.64 -7.92 15.18
CA ILE A 131 8.86 -7.71 14.37
C ILE A 131 9.44 -6.31 14.61
N HIS A 132 8.61 -5.27 14.53
CA HIS A 132 9.06 -3.90 14.75
C HIS A 132 9.66 -3.71 16.16
N SER A 133 8.96 -4.21 17.18
CA SER A 133 9.44 -4.18 18.56
C SER A 133 10.79 -4.87 18.74
N MET A 134 11.03 -5.98 18.03
CA MET A 134 12.32 -6.65 18.01
C MET A 134 13.41 -5.71 17.48
N VAL A 135 13.22 -5.13 16.29
CA VAL A 135 14.26 -4.30 15.66
C VAL A 135 14.49 -3.01 16.47
N VAL A 136 13.45 -2.42 17.07
CA VAL A 136 13.59 -1.28 17.99
C VAL A 136 14.47 -1.63 19.18
N ARG A 137 14.25 -2.80 19.81
CA ARG A 137 15.08 -3.29 20.92
C ARG A 137 16.53 -3.50 20.51
N GLU A 138 16.77 -4.13 19.36
CA GLU A 138 18.12 -4.46 18.88
C GLU A 138 18.91 -3.21 18.45
N THR A 139 18.24 -2.22 17.84
CA THR A 139 18.89 -0.98 17.39
C THR A 139 19.00 0.07 18.49
N GLY A 140 18.21 -0.04 19.57
CA GLY A 140 18.17 0.92 20.67
C GLY A 140 17.52 2.26 20.32
N VAL A 141 16.91 2.38 19.14
CA VAL A 141 16.19 3.59 18.72
C VAL A 141 14.91 3.76 19.56
N LYS A 142 14.46 5.00 19.73
CA LYS A 142 13.09 5.28 20.20
C LYS A 142 12.21 5.56 18.99
N ASP A 143 11.45 4.57 18.55
CA ASP A 143 10.50 4.71 17.43
C ASP A 143 9.10 4.23 17.86
N SER A 144 8.06 4.99 17.51
CA SER A 144 6.67 4.62 17.78
C SER A 144 6.12 3.74 16.66
N PHE A 145 5.35 2.70 16.99
CA PHE A 145 4.75 1.83 15.97
C PHE A 145 3.63 2.52 15.18
N ASP A 146 2.81 3.33 15.85
CA ASP A 146 1.62 3.89 15.23
C ASP A 146 2.00 5.05 14.27
N GLU A 147 1.53 4.98 13.04
CA GLU A 147 1.71 6.00 12.00
C GLU A 147 0.52 6.01 11.01
N PRO A 148 0.32 7.06 10.20
CA PRO A 148 -0.72 7.04 9.16
C PRO A 148 -0.47 5.93 8.11
N GLY A 149 -1.41 5.00 7.97
CA GLY A 149 -1.38 3.92 6.96
C GLY A 149 -1.77 4.36 5.54
N PHE A 150 -1.81 3.42 4.58
CA PHE A 150 -2.11 3.67 3.16
C PHE A 150 -3.41 4.47 2.93
N PHE A 151 -4.43 4.15 3.71
CA PHE A 151 -5.77 4.75 3.66
C PHE A 151 -5.82 6.23 4.06
N TYR A 152 -4.70 6.85 4.47
CA TYR A 152 -4.57 8.30 4.67
C TYR A 152 -4.06 9.05 3.44
N GLY A 153 -4.13 8.45 2.25
CA GLY A 153 -3.79 9.13 1.00
C GLY A 153 -2.38 8.92 0.51
N ASN A 154 -1.74 7.84 0.95
CA ASN A 154 -0.38 7.47 0.57
C ASN A 154 -0.30 6.81 -0.83
N VAL A 155 -1.38 6.87 -1.61
CA VAL A 155 -1.45 6.36 -3.00
C VAL A 155 -0.51 7.15 -3.93
N GLY A 156 -0.09 8.35 -3.53
CA GLY A 156 0.84 9.19 -4.30
C GLY A 156 1.69 10.08 -3.39
N ALA A 157 2.28 11.13 -3.98
CA ALA A 157 3.03 12.12 -3.23
C ALA A 157 2.11 12.93 -2.30
N ILE A 158 2.43 12.97 -1.01
CA ILE A 158 1.73 13.77 0.02
C ILE A 158 2.64 14.92 0.46
N SER A 159 2.11 16.11 0.74
CA SER A 159 2.97 17.15 1.32
C SER A 159 3.31 16.82 2.78
N GLN A 160 4.49 17.21 3.24
CA GLN A 160 4.91 17.02 4.63
C GLN A 160 3.96 17.72 5.60
N LEU A 161 3.50 18.92 5.24
CA LEU A 161 2.51 19.67 6.02
C LEU A 161 1.18 18.92 6.15
N ASP A 162 0.75 18.22 5.09
CA ASP A 162 -0.45 17.41 5.13
C ASP A 162 -0.24 16.16 6.00
N MET A 163 0.90 15.49 5.85
CA MET A 163 1.28 14.32 6.66
C MET A 163 1.30 14.65 8.16
N GLU A 164 1.87 15.80 8.55
CA GLU A 164 1.92 16.26 9.95
C GLU A 164 0.53 16.59 10.51
N LYS A 165 -0.43 16.95 9.64
CA LYS A 165 -1.83 17.19 10.01
C LYS A 165 -2.68 15.92 9.99
N LEU A 166 -2.20 14.80 9.46
CA LEU A 166 -2.94 13.54 9.46
C LEU A 166 -3.10 13.04 10.89
N THR A 167 -4.30 13.18 11.44
CA THR A 167 -4.63 12.61 12.74
C THR A 167 -5.04 11.16 12.57
N THR A 168 -4.38 10.25 13.28
CA THR A 168 -4.82 8.84 13.33
C THR A 168 -6.24 8.72 13.92
N HIS A 169 -6.59 9.64 14.81
CA HIS A 169 -7.90 9.78 15.42
C HIS A 169 -8.94 10.30 14.42
N PHE A 170 -10.15 9.76 14.49
CA PHE A 170 -11.30 10.29 13.78
C PHE A 170 -11.78 11.59 14.43
N THR A 171 -11.93 12.64 13.62
CA THR A 171 -12.60 13.89 14.00
C THR A 171 -13.62 14.24 12.91
N LEU A 172 -14.86 14.49 13.32
CA LEU A 172 -15.94 14.93 12.43
C LEU A 172 -15.97 16.45 12.45
N ASP A 173 -15.48 17.08 11.39
CA ASP A 173 -15.54 18.54 11.23
C ASP A 173 -16.58 18.95 10.18
N VAL A 174 -16.71 20.26 9.95
CA VAL A 174 -17.72 20.83 9.05
C VAL A 174 -17.67 20.24 7.64
N GLU A 175 -16.48 19.90 7.12
CA GLU A 175 -16.33 19.32 5.78
C GLU A 175 -16.79 17.86 5.74
N LEU A 176 -16.41 17.07 6.74
CA LEU A 176 -16.84 15.67 6.85
C LEU A 176 -18.31 15.55 7.24
N GLU A 177 -18.86 16.49 8.02
CA GLU A 177 -20.31 16.60 8.28
C GLU A 177 -21.08 16.87 6.99
N LYS A 178 -20.59 17.78 6.15
CA LYS A 178 -21.19 18.06 4.83
C LYS A 178 -21.13 16.84 3.93
N THR A 179 -20.01 16.11 3.95
CA THR A 179 -19.88 14.84 3.21
C THR A 179 -20.88 13.81 3.69
N LEU A 180 -21.00 13.61 5.01
CA LEU A 180 -21.97 12.71 5.62
C LEU A 180 -23.40 13.10 5.27
N PHE A 181 -23.72 14.40 5.32
CA PHE A 181 -25.01 14.93 4.91
C PHE A 181 -25.33 14.59 3.45
N HIS A 182 -24.39 14.78 2.52
CA HIS A 182 -24.57 14.41 1.13
C HIS A 182 -24.83 12.90 0.96
N LEU A 183 -24.05 12.05 1.63
CA LEU A 183 -24.25 10.60 1.60
C LEU A 183 -25.59 10.18 2.22
N ALA A 184 -26.03 10.81 3.31
CA ALA A 184 -27.30 10.50 3.96
C ALA A 184 -28.52 10.87 3.10
N ASN A 185 -28.43 11.95 2.32
CA ASN A 185 -29.51 12.35 1.41
C ASN A 185 -29.52 11.56 0.09
N GLY A 186 -28.42 10.88 -0.26
CA GLY A 186 -28.37 9.90 -1.36
C GLY A 186 -28.16 10.51 -2.76
N LYS A 187 -28.64 9.78 -3.78
CA LYS A 187 -28.27 9.92 -5.22
C LYS A 187 -28.14 11.36 -5.74
N SER A 188 -29.09 12.25 -5.43
CA SER A 188 -29.07 13.65 -5.92
C SER A 188 -27.90 14.49 -5.42
N PHE A 189 -27.19 14.03 -4.38
CA PHE A 189 -26.11 14.76 -3.73
C PHE A 189 -24.72 14.14 -3.98
N LEU A 190 -24.63 12.98 -4.65
CA LEU A 190 -23.34 12.38 -5.03
C LEU A 190 -22.59 13.25 -6.05
N LYS A 191 -23.31 13.88 -6.98
CA LYS A 191 -22.74 14.83 -7.93
C LYS A 191 -22.02 15.99 -7.23
N ASN A 192 -22.56 16.49 -6.11
CA ASN A 192 -21.89 17.57 -5.36
C ASN A 192 -20.56 17.12 -4.77
N LEU A 193 -20.42 15.84 -4.39
CA LEU A 193 -19.14 15.28 -3.95
C LEU A 193 -18.17 15.16 -5.13
N VAL A 194 -18.65 14.68 -6.29
CA VAL A 194 -17.85 14.60 -7.52
C VAL A 194 -17.35 15.98 -7.96
N ASP A 195 -18.21 16.98 -7.97
CA ASP A 195 -17.86 18.35 -8.32
C ASP A 195 -16.80 18.92 -7.35
N GLN A 196 -16.87 18.58 -6.05
CA GLN A 196 -15.85 18.97 -5.07
C GLN A 196 -14.49 18.32 -5.36
N LEU A 197 -14.42 17.06 -5.83
CA LEU A 197 -13.16 16.40 -6.24
C LEU A 197 -12.42 17.13 -7.36
N GLN A 198 -13.12 17.96 -8.13
CA GLN A 198 -12.52 18.69 -9.25
C GLN A 198 -11.81 19.96 -8.79
N VAL A 199 -12.22 20.55 -7.66
CA VAL A 199 -11.78 21.88 -7.21
C VAL A 199 -10.88 21.81 -5.97
N GLN A 200 -11.05 20.77 -5.15
CA GLN A 200 -10.33 20.62 -3.88
C GLN A 200 -8.92 20.05 -4.06
N ASP A 201 -8.08 20.28 -3.06
CA ASP A 201 -6.71 19.77 -3.04
C ASP A 201 -6.64 18.25 -2.73
N ARG A 202 -5.42 17.71 -2.78
CA ARG A 202 -5.17 16.29 -2.51
C ARG A 202 -5.45 15.90 -1.07
N ASN A 203 -5.15 16.77 -0.09
CA ASN A 203 -5.37 16.46 1.32
C ASN A 203 -6.87 16.27 1.58
N TRP A 204 -7.68 17.21 1.09
CA TRP A 204 -9.13 17.10 1.14
C TRP A 204 -9.63 15.81 0.49
N LEU A 205 -9.14 15.47 -0.71
CA LEU A 205 -9.53 14.24 -1.43
C LEU A 205 -9.31 13.00 -0.55
N TYR A 206 -8.10 12.84 -0.01
CA TYR A 206 -7.73 11.63 0.72
C TYR A 206 -8.39 11.53 2.08
N ARG A 207 -8.49 12.65 2.79
CA ARG A 207 -9.24 12.74 4.04
C ARG A 207 -10.71 12.39 3.83
N THR A 208 -11.32 12.93 2.79
CA THR A 208 -12.71 12.68 2.42
C THR A 208 -12.92 11.24 1.99
N LEU A 209 -12.03 10.69 1.16
CA LEU A 209 -12.09 9.28 0.74
C LEU A 209 -11.98 8.34 1.94
N ARG A 210 -11.01 8.55 2.83
CA ARG A 210 -10.87 7.78 4.08
C ARG A 210 -12.16 7.80 4.88
N PHE A 211 -12.72 8.99 5.07
CA PHE A 211 -13.98 9.14 5.78
C PHE A 211 -15.10 8.36 5.10
N ILE A 212 -15.24 8.49 3.77
CA ILE A 212 -16.28 7.81 2.99
C ILE A 212 -16.18 6.29 3.10
N VAL A 213 -14.97 5.72 2.95
CA VAL A 213 -14.77 4.26 2.93
C VAL A 213 -14.59 3.65 4.32
N GLY A 214 -14.39 4.46 5.35
CA GLY A 214 -14.26 4.06 6.75
C GLY A 214 -15.47 4.48 7.57
N ASP A 215 -15.34 5.61 8.26
CA ASP A 215 -16.29 6.05 9.29
C ASP A 215 -17.70 6.29 8.75
N ALA A 216 -17.85 6.84 7.53
CA ALA A 216 -19.16 7.10 6.95
C ALA A 216 -19.94 5.81 6.70
N VAL A 217 -19.27 4.74 6.23
CA VAL A 217 -19.91 3.42 6.08
C VAL A 217 -20.49 2.98 7.41
N ARG A 218 -19.77 3.18 8.51
CA ARG A 218 -20.22 2.81 9.86
C ARG A 218 -21.37 3.68 10.38
N MET A 219 -21.40 4.96 10.03
CA MET A 219 -22.43 5.92 10.47
C MET A 219 -23.74 5.82 9.70
N LEU A 220 -23.70 5.44 8.42
CA LEU A 220 -24.88 5.42 7.55
C LEU A 220 -25.71 4.13 7.73
N PRO A 221 -27.04 4.17 7.55
CA PRO A 221 -27.84 2.96 7.51
C PRO A 221 -27.49 2.11 6.28
N ALA A 222 -27.68 0.79 6.37
CA ALA A 222 -27.33 -0.17 5.32
C ALA A 222 -27.89 0.21 3.93
N GLN A 223 -29.15 0.69 3.90
CA GLN A 223 -29.78 1.20 2.68
C GLN A 223 -28.94 2.29 1.99
N LYS A 224 -28.40 3.25 2.75
CA LYS A 224 -27.60 4.36 2.19
C LYS A 224 -26.22 3.91 1.74
N VAL A 225 -25.62 2.96 2.46
CA VAL A 225 -24.34 2.34 2.05
C VAL A 225 -24.49 1.65 0.69
N GLN A 226 -25.58 0.90 0.49
CA GLN A 226 -25.87 0.22 -0.77
C GLN A 226 -26.27 1.20 -1.88
N GLU A 227 -27.19 2.14 -1.61
CA GLU A 227 -27.64 3.14 -2.60
C GLU A 227 -26.49 3.98 -3.17
N ASN A 228 -25.51 4.34 -2.34
CA ASN A 228 -24.36 5.14 -2.75
C ASN A 228 -23.19 4.30 -3.28
N GLY A 229 -23.31 2.96 -3.30
CA GLY A 229 -22.26 2.07 -3.79
C GLY A 229 -20.98 2.04 -2.93
N LEU A 230 -21.06 2.39 -1.64
CA LEU A 230 -19.87 2.55 -0.80
C LEU A 230 -19.10 1.25 -0.56
N GLY A 231 -19.77 0.10 -0.58
CA GLY A 231 -19.11 -1.20 -0.52
C GLY A 231 -18.23 -1.47 -1.75
N GLY A 232 -18.71 -1.12 -2.94
CA GLY A 232 -17.94 -1.22 -4.18
C GLY A 232 -16.75 -0.25 -4.17
N LEU A 233 -16.95 0.99 -3.74
CA LEU A 233 -15.88 1.96 -3.58
C LEU A 233 -14.78 1.47 -2.61
N TRP A 234 -15.18 0.96 -1.44
CA TRP A 234 -14.25 0.41 -0.46
C TRP A 234 -13.39 -0.70 -1.06
N LEU A 235 -14.01 -1.73 -1.65
CA LEU A 235 -13.30 -2.91 -2.14
C LEU A 235 -12.41 -2.56 -3.34
N LEU A 236 -12.84 -1.68 -4.23
CA LEU A 236 -12.01 -1.20 -5.35
C LEU A 236 -10.84 -0.32 -4.86
N PHE A 237 -11.04 0.48 -3.82
CA PHE A 237 -9.95 1.26 -3.23
C PHE A 237 -8.95 0.37 -2.49
N ARG A 238 -9.44 -0.61 -1.71
CA ARG A 238 -8.61 -1.66 -1.08
C ARG A 238 -7.85 -2.46 -2.12
N TYR A 239 -8.45 -2.76 -3.28
CA TYR A 239 -7.72 -3.41 -4.38
C TYR A 239 -6.48 -2.61 -4.81
N VAL A 240 -6.60 -1.28 -4.97
CA VAL A 240 -5.43 -0.44 -5.31
C VAL A 240 -4.37 -0.47 -4.20
N ALA A 241 -4.78 -0.49 -2.92
CA ALA A 241 -3.86 -0.68 -1.80
C ALA A 241 -3.11 -2.01 -1.90
N ASN A 242 -3.84 -3.11 -2.15
CA ASN A 242 -3.28 -4.44 -2.24
C ASN A 242 -2.39 -4.62 -3.48
N VAL A 243 -2.58 -3.85 -4.55
CA VAL A 243 -1.65 -3.82 -5.70
C VAL A 243 -0.27 -3.38 -5.24
N GLU A 244 -0.18 -2.35 -4.39
CA GLU A 244 1.12 -1.88 -3.89
C GLU A 244 1.75 -2.87 -2.91
N LEU A 245 0.96 -3.38 -1.95
CA LEU A 245 1.43 -4.32 -0.93
C LEU A 245 1.91 -5.64 -1.54
N LYS A 246 1.05 -6.29 -2.35
CA LYS A 246 1.36 -7.56 -3.00
C LYS A 246 2.57 -7.46 -3.92
N GLN A 247 2.74 -6.32 -4.60
CA GLN A 247 3.92 -6.07 -5.40
C GLN A 247 5.18 -6.00 -4.53
N ALA A 248 5.14 -5.23 -3.44
CA ALA A 248 6.30 -5.06 -2.57
C ALA A 248 6.72 -6.40 -1.93
N GLU A 249 5.77 -7.20 -1.44
CA GLU A 249 6.01 -8.51 -0.83
C GLU A 249 6.48 -9.58 -1.81
N SER A 250 5.93 -9.58 -3.03
CA SER A 250 6.36 -10.51 -4.09
C SER A 250 7.85 -10.33 -4.44
N PHE A 251 8.39 -9.13 -4.23
CA PHE A 251 9.78 -8.79 -4.54
C PHE A 251 10.63 -8.56 -3.29
N LEU A 252 10.06 -8.73 -2.10
CA LEU A 252 10.75 -8.55 -0.82
C LEU A 252 11.87 -9.60 -0.64
N PHE A 253 11.72 -10.78 -1.24
CA PHE A 253 12.69 -11.87 -1.23
C PHE A 253 12.94 -12.43 -2.64
N ASP A 254 13.03 -11.54 -3.64
CA ASP A 254 13.29 -11.89 -5.05
C ASP A 254 14.65 -12.60 -5.22
N ASP A 255 14.78 -13.48 -6.23
CA ASP A 255 15.99 -14.25 -6.53
C ASP A 255 16.62 -15.00 -5.31
N PRO A 256 15.86 -15.85 -4.59
CA PRO A 256 16.32 -16.49 -3.34
C PRO A 256 17.51 -17.45 -3.53
N GLU A 257 17.82 -17.86 -4.75
CA GLU A 257 19.01 -18.66 -5.07
C GLU A 257 20.31 -17.83 -4.99
N ASN A 258 20.21 -16.50 -5.13
CA ASN A 258 21.34 -15.58 -5.18
C ASN A 258 21.61 -14.84 -3.86
N PHE A 259 20.70 -14.95 -2.89
CA PHE A 259 20.76 -14.23 -1.61
C PHE A 259 20.54 -15.18 -0.43
N ASP A 260 21.34 -15.02 0.63
CA ASP A 260 21.16 -15.75 1.88
C ASP A 260 20.16 -15.01 2.79
N TYR A 261 18.90 -15.40 2.69
CA TYR A 261 17.81 -14.81 3.45
C TYR A 261 17.60 -15.47 4.81
N GLU A 262 17.11 -14.69 5.78
CA GLU A 262 16.66 -15.20 7.07
C GLU A 262 15.41 -16.08 6.87
N PRO A 263 15.47 -17.40 7.12
CA PRO A 263 14.39 -18.32 6.76
C PRO A 263 13.06 -17.99 7.43
N LEU A 264 13.07 -17.55 8.69
CA LEU A 264 11.84 -17.20 9.39
C LEU A 264 11.18 -15.95 8.81
N ALA A 265 11.98 -14.95 8.42
CA ALA A 265 11.47 -13.74 7.77
C ALA A 265 10.90 -14.04 6.37
N PHE A 266 11.56 -14.93 5.63
CA PHE A 266 11.06 -15.43 4.36
C PHE A 266 9.72 -16.16 4.53
N GLU A 267 9.61 -17.07 5.50
CA GLU A 267 8.38 -17.82 5.78
C GLU A 267 7.24 -16.91 6.23
N LEU A 268 7.52 -15.92 7.08
CA LEU A 268 6.55 -14.90 7.50
C LEU A 268 5.97 -14.16 6.28
N ASN A 269 6.83 -13.71 5.36
CA ASN A 269 6.40 -13.03 4.14
C ASN A 269 5.61 -13.96 3.21
N GLN A 270 6.01 -15.22 3.07
CA GLN A 270 5.26 -16.18 2.24
C GLN A 270 3.85 -16.46 2.80
N GLY A 271 3.71 -16.52 4.13
CA GLY A 271 2.41 -16.67 4.76
C GLY A 271 1.52 -15.46 4.50
N HIS A 272 2.04 -14.25 4.77
CA HIS A 272 1.30 -13.01 4.53
C HIS A 272 0.95 -12.81 3.05
N LEU A 273 1.90 -13.04 2.13
CA LEU A 273 1.69 -12.93 0.69
C LEU A 273 0.58 -13.87 0.19
N ALA A 274 0.44 -15.06 0.79
CA ALA A 274 -0.62 -16.00 0.44
C ALA A 274 -2.01 -15.49 0.87
N ASP A 275 -2.07 -14.79 2.00
CA ASP A 275 -3.29 -14.17 2.53
C ASP A 275 -3.67 -12.96 1.67
N GLU A 276 -2.72 -12.06 1.42
CA GLU A 276 -2.92 -10.89 0.57
C GLU A 276 -3.25 -11.22 -0.88
N ALA A 277 -2.77 -12.36 -1.40
CA ALA A 277 -3.17 -12.83 -2.73
C ALA A 277 -4.68 -13.12 -2.82
N ARG A 278 -5.28 -13.61 -1.73
CA ARG A 278 -6.73 -13.84 -1.63
C ARG A 278 -7.46 -12.52 -1.47
N HIS A 279 -7.02 -11.67 -0.53
CA HIS A 279 -7.62 -10.35 -0.28
C HIS A 279 -7.64 -9.47 -1.52
N TYR A 280 -6.54 -9.50 -2.29
CA TYR A 280 -6.41 -8.86 -3.59
C TYR A 280 -7.50 -9.33 -4.57
N THR A 281 -7.76 -10.64 -4.63
CA THR A 281 -8.75 -11.22 -5.55
C THR A 281 -10.18 -10.88 -5.11
N THR A 282 -10.48 -11.06 -3.83
CA THR A 282 -11.75 -10.69 -3.21
C THR A 282 -12.07 -9.21 -3.46
N SER A 283 -11.11 -8.33 -3.21
CA SER A 283 -11.27 -6.88 -3.35
C SER A 283 -11.63 -6.48 -4.78
N PHE A 284 -10.98 -7.07 -5.78
CA PHE A 284 -11.30 -6.78 -7.18
C PHE A 284 -12.66 -7.35 -7.59
N ASP A 285 -12.85 -8.65 -7.40
CA ASP A 285 -13.99 -9.36 -7.99
C ASP A 285 -15.30 -8.95 -7.29
N LEU A 286 -15.33 -8.89 -5.95
CA LEU A 286 -16.51 -8.39 -5.22
C LEU A 286 -16.71 -6.89 -5.47
N GLY A 287 -15.63 -6.09 -5.46
CA GLY A 287 -15.71 -4.65 -5.70
C GLY A 287 -16.30 -4.32 -7.07
N LEU A 288 -15.87 -5.04 -8.11
CA LEU A 288 -16.37 -4.86 -9.47
C LEU A 288 -17.82 -5.33 -9.62
N GLU A 289 -18.21 -6.43 -9.00
CA GLU A 289 -19.61 -6.90 -9.03
C GLU A 289 -20.56 -5.95 -8.30
N LEU A 290 -20.15 -5.40 -7.14
CA LEU A 290 -20.90 -4.36 -6.45
C LEU A 290 -21.02 -3.09 -7.29
N TYR A 291 -19.92 -2.66 -7.94
CA TYR A 291 -19.93 -1.53 -8.85
C TYR A 291 -20.94 -1.72 -9.99
N LYS A 292 -20.92 -2.85 -10.68
CA LYS A 292 -21.85 -3.15 -11.80
C LYS A 292 -23.32 -3.14 -11.38
N LYS A 293 -23.61 -3.52 -10.13
CA LYS A 293 -24.97 -3.55 -9.57
C LYS A 293 -25.40 -2.21 -8.96
N ALA A 294 -24.49 -1.26 -8.78
CA ALA A 294 -24.80 0.06 -8.26
C ALA A 294 -25.66 0.86 -9.26
N SER A 295 -26.37 1.88 -8.78
CA SER A 295 -27.12 2.76 -9.67
C SER A 295 -26.18 3.59 -10.57
N PRO A 296 -26.64 4.13 -11.71
CA PRO A 296 -25.80 4.93 -12.59
C PRO A 296 -25.08 6.08 -11.88
N GLU A 297 -25.76 6.75 -10.94
CA GLU A 297 -25.17 7.85 -10.16
C GLU A 297 -24.07 7.37 -9.21
N ALA A 298 -24.24 6.19 -8.61
CA ALA A 298 -23.24 5.59 -7.75
C ALA A 298 -22.04 5.06 -8.57
N GLN A 299 -22.28 4.51 -9.76
CA GLN A 299 -21.22 4.12 -10.69
C GLN A 299 -20.38 5.33 -11.11
N ASP A 300 -21.03 6.44 -11.49
CA ASP A 300 -20.35 7.69 -11.85
C ASP A 300 -19.51 8.23 -10.69
N PHE A 301 -20.07 8.25 -9.48
CA PHE A 301 -19.37 8.61 -8.25
C PHE A 301 -18.12 7.74 -8.00
N ILE A 302 -18.26 6.41 -8.09
CA ILE A 302 -17.15 5.46 -7.91
C ILE A 302 -16.07 5.69 -8.97
N ARG A 303 -16.45 5.83 -10.25
CA ARG A 303 -15.51 6.07 -11.36
C ARG A 303 -14.66 7.32 -11.12
N HIS A 304 -15.27 8.42 -10.70
CA HIS A 304 -14.55 9.68 -10.47
C HIS A 304 -13.52 9.57 -9.33
N PHE A 305 -13.89 8.94 -8.22
CA PHE A 305 -12.93 8.68 -7.12
C PHE A 305 -11.82 7.74 -7.57
N MET A 306 -12.16 6.60 -8.20
CA MET A 306 -11.18 5.61 -8.65
C MET A 306 -10.25 6.18 -9.72
N GLN A 307 -10.73 7.05 -10.60
CA GLN A 307 -9.89 7.76 -11.57
C GLN A 307 -8.84 8.62 -10.86
N ARG A 308 -9.23 9.43 -9.86
CA ARG A 308 -8.27 10.26 -9.11
C ARG A 308 -7.24 9.42 -8.38
N ILE A 309 -7.68 8.33 -7.74
CA ILE A 309 -6.80 7.39 -7.03
C ILE A 309 -5.78 6.76 -7.98
N VAL A 310 -6.23 6.28 -9.16
CA VAL A 310 -5.34 5.68 -10.16
C VAL A 310 -4.38 6.71 -10.76
N GLU A 311 -4.84 7.93 -11.07
CA GLU A 311 -3.98 9.00 -11.56
C GLU A 311 -2.89 9.37 -10.54
N ASP A 312 -3.23 9.44 -9.26
CA ASP A 312 -2.26 9.74 -8.21
C ASP A 312 -1.30 8.56 -7.98
N ASN A 313 -1.76 7.32 -8.10
CA ASN A 313 -0.90 6.13 -8.10
C ASN A 313 0.11 6.18 -9.24
N ILE A 314 -0.34 6.47 -10.47
CA ILE A 314 0.56 6.60 -11.62
C ILE A 314 1.59 7.72 -11.38
N ASN A 315 1.13 8.85 -10.86
CA ASN A 315 2.00 9.98 -10.54
C ASN A 315 3.05 9.67 -9.46
N GLY A 316 2.75 8.79 -8.51
CA GLY A 316 3.67 8.38 -7.45
C GLY A 316 4.60 7.26 -7.88
N ALA A 317 4.04 6.16 -8.39
CA ALA A 317 4.72 4.91 -8.65
C ALA A 317 5.75 5.01 -9.79
N PHE A 318 5.42 5.69 -10.90
CA PHE A 318 6.28 5.77 -12.10
C PHE A 318 7.25 6.96 -12.08
N ARG A 319 7.67 7.35 -10.87
CA ARG A 319 8.80 8.25 -10.63
C ARG A 319 10.01 7.43 -10.23
N THR A 320 11.15 7.77 -10.81
CA THR A 320 12.42 7.21 -10.37
C THR A 320 12.70 7.62 -8.93
N TYR A 321 13.52 6.84 -8.24
CA TYR A 321 13.96 7.15 -6.89
C TYR A 321 14.53 8.57 -6.74
N LEU A 322 15.43 8.98 -7.65
CA LEU A 322 16.12 10.27 -7.56
C LEU A 322 15.17 11.45 -7.78
N GLU A 323 14.14 11.30 -8.64
CA GLU A 323 13.08 12.30 -8.75
C GLU A 323 12.27 12.44 -7.46
N LYS A 324 12.01 11.34 -6.75
CA LYS A 324 11.31 11.38 -5.46
C LYS A 324 12.14 12.09 -4.39
N ILE A 325 13.46 11.86 -4.36
CA ILE A 325 14.38 12.54 -3.43
C ILE A 325 14.40 14.06 -3.64
N ASP A 326 14.42 14.54 -4.89
CA ASP A 326 14.36 15.98 -5.17
C ASP A 326 13.06 16.63 -4.67
N LEU A 327 11.95 15.90 -4.75
CA LEU A 327 10.64 16.36 -4.31
C LEU A 327 10.48 16.32 -2.79
N ILE A 328 11.15 15.38 -2.11
CA ILE A 328 11.19 15.33 -0.63
C ILE A 328 11.79 16.61 -0.05
N LYS A 329 12.86 17.14 -0.64
CA LYS A 329 13.43 18.45 -0.23
C LYS A 329 12.50 19.63 -0.48
N GLN A 330 11.49 19.47 -1.34
CA GLN A 330 10.42 20.44 -1.58
C GLN A 330 9.22 20.22 -0.65
N GLY A 331 9.34 19.32 0.34
CA GLY A 331 8.29 18.99 1.28
C GLY A 331 7.24 18.02 0.72
N LEU A 332 7.57 17.19 -0.27
CA LEU A 332 6.69 16.13 -0.76
C LEU A 332 7.21 14.75 -0.37
N LEU A 333 6.47 14.03 0.46
CA LEU A 333 6.80 12.70 0.93
C LEU A 333 6.28 11.62 -0.02
N PHE A 334 7.08 10.57 -0.19
CA PHE A 334 6.73 9.33 -0.87
C PHE A 334 6.95 8.19 0.11
N THR A 335 5.94 7.37 0.32
CA THR A 335 5.94 6.32 1.36
C THR A 335 7.09 5.34 1.19
N ASP A 336 7.33 4.87 -0.03
CA ASP A 336 8.39 3.91 -0.34
C ASP A 336 9.79 4.46 -0.02
N VAL A 337 10.05 5.73 -0.35
CA VAL A 337 11.31 6.41 -0.01
C VAL A 337 11.41 6.65 1.50
N ARG A 338 10.32 7.12 2.14
CA ARG A 338 10.28 7.37 3.58
C ARG A 338 10.63 6.10 4.36
N VAL A 339 10.00 4.96 4.05
CA VAL A 339 10.28 3.66 4.68
C VAL A 339 11.76 3.28 4.54
N GLY A 340 12.36 3.50 3.37
CA GLY A 340 13.80 3.27 3.16
C GLY A 340 14.70 4.20 3.99
N LEU A 341 14.36 5.49 4.06
CA LEU A 341 15.09 6.48 4.85
C LEU A 341 14.98 6.20 6.35
N ASP A 342 13.79 5.86 6.85
CA ASP A 342 13.55 5.53 8.25
C ASP A 342 14.28 4.25 8.64
N ALA A 343 14.33 3.25 7.76
CA ALA A 343 15.14 2.06 7.95
C ALA A 343 16.63 2.38 8.09
N LEU A 344 17.17 3.28 7.27
CA LEU A 344 18.56 3.72 7.37
C LEU A 344 18.81 4.47 8.69
N ARG A 345 17.95 5.41 9.07
CA ARG A 345 18.05 6.14 10.35
C ARG A 345 18.04 5.18 11.54
N MET A 346 17.12 4.23 11.54
CA MET A 346 17.02 3.20 12.57
C MET A 346 18.30 2.35 12.64
N SER A 347 18.85 1.97 11.49
CA SER A 347 20.07 1.16 11.41
C SER A 347 21.31 1.88 11.95
N LEU A 348 21.42 3.19 11.71
CA LEU A 348 22.56 4.00 12.19
C LEU A 348 22.68 4.06 13.72
N ASN A 349 21.60 3.75 14.45
CA ASN A 349 21.62 3.65 15.91
C ASN A 349 22.22 2.33 16.43
N HIS A 350 22.29 1.30 15.58
CA HIS A 350 22.80 0.00 15.98
C HIS A 350 24.33 0.04 16.23
N PRO A 351 24.88 -0.64 17.27
CA PRO A 351 26.31 -0.61 17.60
C PRO A 351 27.26 -0.97 16.44
N GLU A 352 26.85 -1.89 15.56
CA GLU A 352 27.58 -2.25 14.32
C GLU A 352 27.83 -1.08 13.36
N PHE A 353 27.09 0.02 13.49
CA PHE A 353 27.29 1.24 12.69
C PHE A 353 28.13 2.30 13.40
N ALA A 354 28.72 2.00 14.57
CA ALA A 354 29.48 2.99 15.35
C ALA A 354 30.64 3.63 14.56
N ASN A 355 31.27 2.91 13.63
CA ASN A 355 32.34 3.41 12.76
C ASN A 355 31.86 3.88 11.37
N LYS A 356 30.55 3.89 11.14
CA LYS A 356 29.88 4.31 9.90
C LYS A 356 28.95 5.50 10.12
N GLN A 357 29.09 6.21 11.25
CA GLN A 357 28.30 7.40 11.51
C GLN A 357 28.51 8.43 10.40
N ILE A 358 27.42 9.08 10.00
CA ILE A 358 27.39 10.04 8.90
C ILE A 358 26.27 11.04 9.19
N ASP A 359 26.46 12.29 8.74
CA ASP A 359 25.36 13.25 8.72
C ASP A 359 24.31 12.77 7.69
N PHE A 360 23.10 12.53 8.19
CA PHE A 360 22.03 11.95 7.38
C PHE A 360 21.59 12.91 6.27
N ASP A 361 21.52 14.20 6.57
CA ASP A 361 21.06 15.20 5.62
C ASP A 361 22.10 15.44 4.53
N GLU A 362 23.39 15.49 4.89
CA GLU A 362 24.50 15.54 3.94
C GLU A 362 24.52 14.29 3.04
N LEU A 363 24.28 13.10 3.60
CA LEU A 363 24.22 11.86 2.83
C LEU A 363 23.08 11.91 1.80
N VAL A 364 21.88 12.33 2.21
CA VAL A 364 20.72 12.44 1.30
C VAL A 364 20.97 13.50 0.23
N ASP A 365 21.56 14.65 0.59
CA ASP A 365 21.89 15.69 -0.37
C ASP A 365 22.94 15.23 -1.38
N SER A 366 23.91 14.40 -0.97
CA SER A 366 24.92 13.84 -1.89
C SER A 366 24.32 13.00 -3.04
N TRP A 367 23.12 12.43 -2.85
CA TRP A 367 22.45 11.67 -3.91
C TRP A 367 21.88 12.56 -5.01
N ARG A 368 21.65 13.84 -4.70
CA ARG A 368 21.17 14.82 -5.67
C ARG A 368 22.29 15.25 -6.62
N ASP A 369 23.53 15.17 -6.19
CA ASP A 369 24.69 15.47 -7.03
C ASP A 369 25.03 14.33 -8.02
N MET A 370 24.26 13.24 -8.02
CA MET A 370 24.35 12.20 -9.05
C MET A 370 24.00 12.75 -10.43
N SER A 371 24.71 12.26 -11.46
CA SER A 371 24.59 12.78 -12.82
C SER A 371 23.16 12.67 -13.36
N LEU A 372 22.78 13.64 -14.21
CA LEU A 372 21.48 13.69 -14.89
C LEU A 372 21.18 12.43 -15.72
N SER A 373 22.20 11.72 -16.20
CA SER A 373 22.02 10.44 -16.88
C SER A 373 21.54 9.33 -15.94
N TRP A 374 22.10 9.23 -14.72
CA TRP A 374 21.68 8.23 -13.73
C TRP A 374 20.28 8.48 -13.18
N ARG A 375 19.85 9.75 -13.16
CA ARG A 375 18.50 10.16 -12.71
C ARG A 375 17.36 9.64 -13.58
N LYS A 376 17.66 9.02 -14.73
CA LYS A 376 16.67 8.41 -15.64
C LYS A 376 16.78 6.90 -15.70
N ILE A 377 17.71 6.30 -14.95
CA ILE A 377 18.01 4.88 -15.06
C ILE A 377 17.30 4.12 -13.95
N ILE A 378 16.52 3.11 -14.32
CA ILE A 378 15.87 2.19 -13.38
C ILE A 378 16.50 0.80 -13.47
N GLY A 379 16.55 0.11 -12.33
CA GLY A 379 17.10 -1.24 -12.21
C GLY A 379 16.06 -2.34 -12.51
N PRO A 380 16.46 -3.63 -12.45
CA PRO A 380 15.59 -4.76 -12.79
C PRO A 380 14.37 -4.87 -11.86
N LEU A 381 14.56 -4.65 -10.55
CA LEU A 381 13.49 -4.77 -9.57
C LEU A 381 12.47 -3.64 -9.70
N GLU A 382 12.92 -2.43 -10.02
CA GLU A 382 12.04 -1.29 -10.29
C GLU A 382 11.25 -1.53 -11.59
N GLN A 383 11.86 -2.11 -12.63
CA GLN A 383 11.14 -2.55 -13.83
C GLN A 383 10.08 -3.61 -13.52
N LYS A 384 10.43 -4.67 -12.76
CA LYS A 384 9.47 -5.71 -12.31
C LYS A 384 8.30 -5.09 -11.56
N THR A 385 8.60 -4.17 -10.65
CA THR A 385 7.62 -3.40 -9.86
C THR A 385 6.70 -2.57 -10.74
N TRP A 386 7.26 -1.78 -11.64
CA TRP A 386 6.50 -0.92 -12.55
C TRP A 386 5.62 -1.73 -13.49
N HIS A 387 6.15 -2.81 -14.05
CA HIS A 387 5.41 -3.71 -14.94
C HIS A 387 4.21 -4.33 -14.23
N TYR A 388 4.42 -4.91 -13.04
CA TYR A 388 3.34 -5.50 -12.25
C TYR A 388 2.26 -4.46 -11.94
N ARG A 389 2.64 -3.28 -11.42
CA ARG A 389 1.69 -2.20 -11.12
C ARG A 389 0.93 -1.76 -12.36
N ALA A 390 1.61 -1.59 -13.49
CA ALA A 390 0.99 -1.18 -14.74
C ALA A 390 -0.06 -2.18 -15.22
N GLN A 391 0.21 -3.48 -15.13
CA GLN A 391 -0.77 -4.53 -15.46
C GLN A 391 -2.03 -4.44 -14.58
N GLN A 392 -1.86 -4.26 -13.27
CA GLN A 392 -2.99 -4.22 -12.34
C GLN A 392 -3.82 -2.95 -12.46
N LEU A 393 -3.17 -1.81 -12.68
CA LEU A 393 -3.86 -0.55 -12.96
C LEU A 393 -4.58 -0.61 -14.31
N SER A 394 -3.97 -1.19 -15.35
CA SER A 394 -4.59 -1.37 -16.67
C SER A 394 -5.88 -2.19 -16.57
N ARG A 395 -5.86 -3.30 -15.82
CA ARG A 395 -7.07 -4.11 -15.55
C ARG A 395 -8.19 -3.28 -14.92
N LEU A 396 -7.88 -2.44 -13.93
CA LEU A 396 -8.84 -1.59 -13.25
C LEU A 396 -9.38 -0.48 -14.17
N ILE A 397 -8.49 0.19 -14.91
CA ILE A 397 -8.83 1.24 -15.89
C ILE A 397 -9.80 0.71 -16.94
N GLN A 398 -9.53 -0.49 -17.49
CA GLN A 398 -10.41 -1.12 -18.47
C GLN A 398 -11.75 -1.53 -17.87
N SER A 399 -11.75 -2.11 -16.67
CA SER A 399 -12.97 -2.65 -16.05
C SER A 399 -13.94 -1.57 -15.57
N LEU A 400 -13.42 -0.38 -15.23
CA LEU A 400 -14.22 0.78 -14.81
C LEU A 400 -14.34 1.85 -15.92
N GLU A 401 -13.74 1.61 -17.08
CA GLU A 401 -13.68 2.55 -18.21
C GLU A 401 -13.15 3.94 -17.81
N LEU A 402 -12.08 3.99 -17.00
CA LEU A 402 -11.55 5.24 -16.47
C LEU A 402 -10.91 6.10 -17.57
N GLU A 403 -11.27 7.38 -17.62
CA GLU A 403 -10.76 8.33 -18.61
C GLU A 403 -9.61 9.17 -18.05
N LEU A 404 -8.42 8.57 -17.97
CA LEU A 404 -7.26 9.22 -17.36
C LEU A 404 -6.91 10.57 -18.00
N ASN A 405 -6.65 11.58 -17.18
CA ASN A 405 -6.15 12.87 -17.63
C ASN A 405 -4.66 12.79 -18.03
N LYS A 406 -4.42 12.51 -19.31
CA LYS A 406 -3.07 12.34 -19.87
C LYS A 406 -2.21 13.59 -19.73
N ASP A 407 -2.80 14.78 -19.88
CA ASP A 407 -2.07 16.06 -19.76
C ASP A 407 -1.57 16.27 -18.33
N ARG A 408 -2.40 15.95 -17.33
CA ARG A 408 -2.02 16.03 -15.91
C ARG A 408 -0.91 15.03 -15.55
N LEU A 409 -0.95 13.84 -16.13
CA LEU A 409 0.05 12.79 -15.88
C LEU A 409 1.38 13.06 -16.62
N GLY A 410 1.32 13.73 -17.77
CA GLY A 410 2.47 14.03 -18.62
C GLY A 410 3.33 12.78 -18.86
N ASN A 411 4.63 12.91 -18.61
CA ASN A 411 5.58 11.82 -18.89
C ASN A 411 5.42 10.59 -18.00
N ARG A 412 4.69 10.71 -16.88
CA ARG A 412 4.39 9.58 -16.00
C ARG A 412 3.38 8.64 -16.66
N TYR A 413 2.46 9.18 -17.46
CA TYR A 413 1.59 8.36 -18.30
C TYR A 413 2.39 7.56 -19.32
N LYS A 414 3.37 8.19 -19.98
CA LYS A 414 4.25 7.48 -20.92
C LYS A 414 5.02 6.35 -20.25
N ARG A 415 5.65 6.60 -19.09
CA ARG A 415 6.34 5.56 -18.31
C ARG A 415 5.42 4.43 -17.88
N TYR A 416 4.18 4.73 -17.50
CA TYR A 416 3.15 3.73 -17.22
C TYR A 416 2.87 2.85 -18.45
N GLN A 417 2.71 3.44 -19.64
CA GLN A 417 2.52 2.68 -20.88
C GLN A 417 3.76 1.85 -21.25
N ASP A 418 4.97 2.43 -21.17
CA ASP A 418 6.23 1.74 -21.44
C ASP A 418 6.41 0.53 -20.49
N ALA A 419 6.06 0.70 -19.21
CA ALA A 419 6.07 -0.38 -18.22
C ALA A 419 5.05 -1.47 -18.55
N LEU A 420 3.84 -1.10 -18.99
CA LEU A 420 2.81 -2.07 -19.40
C LEU A 420 3.26 -2.90 -20.62
N GLU A 421 3.98 -2.28 -21.54
CA GLU A 421 4.47 -2.90 -22.79
C GLU A 421 5.79 -3.67 -22.63
N THR A 422 6.40 -3.61 -21.45
CA THR A 422 7.69 -4.29 -21.16
C THR A 422 7.52 -5.80 -21.32
N LYS A 423 8.36 -6.40 -22.17
CA LYS A 423 8.39 -7.86 -22.41
C LYS A 423 9.52 -8.55 -21.66
N ASP A 424 10.68 -7.90 -21.59
CA ASP A 424 11.90 -8.44 -21.00
C ASP A 424 12.48 -7.46 -19.98
N ILE A 425 12.82 -7.96 -18.78
CA ILE A 425 13.49 -7.17 -17.74
C ILE A 425 14.97 -7.03 -18.10
N GLN A 426 15.43 -5.79 -18.26
CA GLN A 426 16.83 -5.50 -18.59
C GLN A 426 17.63 -5.12 -17.35
N LYS A 427 18.96 -5.19 -17.44
CA LYS A 427 19.84 -4.82 -16.34
C LYS A 427 19.66 -3.37 -15.89
N LEU A 428 19.56 -2.44 -16.84
CA LEU A 428 19.34 -1.01 -16.62
C LEU A 428 18.58 -0.44 -17.83
N VAL A 429 17.60 0.43 -17.61
CA VAL A 429 16.80 1.07 -18.67
C VAL A 429 16.70 2.56 -18.42
N GLU A 430 16.85 3.38 -19.47
CA GLU A 430 16.55 4.81 -19.43
C GLU A 430 15.05 5.04 -19.65
N VAL A 431 14.41 5.82 -18.77
CA VAL A 431 12.97 6.11 -18.83
C VAL A 431 12.68 7.49 -19.43
N ALA A 432 11.46 7.67 -19.96
CA ALA A 432 11.01 8.93 -20.55
C ALA A 432 11.10 10.12 -19.57
N GLN A 433 11.45 11.31 -20.07
CA GLN A 433 11.48 12.55 -19.25
C GLN A 433 10.19 13.31 -19.34
#